data_AF-A0A662PSP1-F1
#
_entry.id   AF-A0A662PSP1-F1
#
_cell.length_a   1.000
_cell.length_b   1.000
_cell.length_c   1.000
_cell.angle_alpha   90.00
_cell.angle_beta   90.00
_cell.angle_gamma   90.00
#
_symmetry.space_group_name_H-M   'P 1'
#
loop_
_entity.id
_entity.type
_entity.pdbx_description
1 polymer ?
#
loop_
_entity_poly.entity_id
_entity_poly.type
_entity_poly.pdbx_seq_one_letter_code
_entity_poly.pdbx_strand_id
1 'polypeptide(L)'
;MSEVKYFKTIKEIPREDRFVKGHRLCAGCGAAIAMKLAMKAVRGPTVVVNATGCVEVATTCYPYSAWAVPYVHVAFENAAAVASGIIEADRILNKKRGWKLYDVIAIGGDGGTFDIGLQALSGALERGHNLLYICYDNEAYMNTGIQRS
;
A
#
# COMPACT_ATOMS: atom_id res chain seq x y z
N MET A 1 19.55 -12.62 4.03
CA MET A 1 19.00 -11.24 3.92
C MET A 1 19.62 -10.62 2.69
N SER A 2 18.81 -10.14 1.74
CA SER A 2 19.33 -9.31 0.66
C SER A 2 19.95 -8.05 1.26
N GLU A 3 21.13 -7.69 0.76
CA GLU A 3 21.84 -6.49 1.18
C GLU A 3 20.92 -5.27 1.02
N VAL A 4 20.79 -4.45 2.07
CA VAL A 4 19.93 -3.26 2.04
C VAL A 4 20.58 -2.25 1.09
N LYS A 5 20.02 -2.10 -0.10
CA LYS A 5 20.47 -1.11 -1.07
C LYS A 5 19.88 0.26 -0.74
N TYR A 6 20.74 1.18 -0.31
CA TYR A 6 20.38 2.59 -0.13
C TYR A 6 20.55 3.36 -1.44
N PHE A 7 19.59 4.23 -1.75
CA PHE A 7 19.73 5.20 -2.84
C PHE A 7 20.33 6.48 -2.26
N LYS A 8 21.58 6.79 -2.61
CA LYS A 8 22.29 7.99 -2.14
C LYS A 8 22.01 9.21 -3.01
N THR A 9 21.69 8.98 -4.27
CA THR A 9 21.41 10.04 -5.25
C THR A 9 20.17 9.71 -6.06
N ILE A 10 19.52 10.74 -6.63
CA ILE A 10 18.34 10.58 -7.50
C ILE A 10 18.67 9.68 -8.72
N LYS A 11 19.93 9.69 -9.17
CA LYS A 11 20.39 8.86 -10.30
C LYS A 11 20.33 7.36 -10.01
N GLU A 12 20.33 6.96 -8.74
CA GLU A 12 20.29 5.57 -8.31
C GLU A 12 18.86 5.01 -8.19
N ILE A 13 17.85 5.88 -8.21
CA ILE A 13 16.45 5.48 -8.13
C ILE A 13 16.09 4.68 -9.40
N PRO A 14 15.44 3.50 -9.27
CA PRO A 14 15.04 2.69 -10.41
C PRO A 14 14.16 3.47 -11.40
N ARG A 15 14.43 3.30 -12.70
CA ARG A 15 13.61 3.92 -13.76
C ARG A 15 12.26 3.22 -13.92
N GLU A 16 12.20 1.92 -13.64
CA GLU A 16 10.97 1.14 -13.67
C GLU A 16 9.95 1.68 -12.66
N ASP A 17 8.68 1.70 -13.07
CA ASP A 17 7.54 2.17 -12.30
C ASP A 17 6.65 0.96 -11.98
N ARG A 18 6.46 0.65 -10.69
CA ARG A 18 5.47 -0.34 -10.23
C ARG A 18 4.10 0.29 -9.92
N PHE A 19 4.09 1.60 -9.74
CA PHE A 19 2.90 2.45 -9.83
C PHE A 19 2.95 3.15 -11.19
N VAL A 20 2.21 2.61 -12.16
CA VAL A 20 2.30 2.99 -13.57
C VAL A 20 1.42 4.20 -13.89
N LYS A 21 1.59 4.71 -15.12
CA LYS A 21 0.80 5.81 -15.66
C LYS A 21 -0.64 5.34 -15.91
N GLY A 22 -1.60 6.27 -15.93
CA GLY A 22 -3.00 5.97 -16.27
C GLY A 22 -3.92 5.83 -15.06
N HIS A 23 -3.85 6.78 -14.12
CA HIS A 23 -4.76 6.92 -12.98
C HIS A 23 -5.52 8.25 -13.05
N ARG A 24 -6.61 8.35 -12.29
CA ARG A 24 -7.52 9.52 -12.25
C ARG A 24 -7.29 10.46 -11.05
N LEU A 25 -6.14 10.35 -10.38
CA LEU A 25 -5.74 11.30 -9.33
C LEU A 25 -5.57 12.71 -9.91
N CYS A 26 -5.80 13.73 -9.10
CA CYS A 26 -5.72 15.14 -9.50
C CYS A 26 -4.36 15.50 -10.13
N ALA A 27 -4.35 16.52 -10.99
CA ALA A 27 -3.11 17.09 -11.49
C ALA A 27 -2.25 17.62 -10.32
N GLY A 28 -1.02 17.14 -10.20
CA GLY A 28 -0.14 17.49 -9.08
C GLY A 28 -0.46 16.78 -7.76
N CYS A 29 -1.27 15.70 -7.77
CA CYS A 29 -1.63 14.96 -6.55
C CYS A 29 -0.39 14.47 -5.77
N GLY A 30 -0.24 14.94 -4.52
CA GLY A 30 0.85 14.54 -3.63
C GLY A 30 0.83 13.04 -3.31
N ALA A 31 -0.36 12.46 -3.09
CA ALA A 31 -0.49 11.03 -2.85
C ALA A 31 -0.01 10.19 -4.05
N ALA A 32 -0.25 10.63 -5.29
CA ALA A 32 0.27 9.95 -6.49
C ALA A 32 1.80 9.91 -6.51
N ILE A 33 2.44 11.04 -6.17
CA ILE A 33 3.90 11.17 -6.10
C ILE A 33 4.45 10.27 -4.99
N ALA A 34 3.83 10.29 -3.81
CA ALA A 34 4.21 9.45 -2.69
C ALA A 34 4.12 7.96 -3.04
N MET A 35 3.02 7.50 -3.64
CA MET A 35 2.87 6.11 -4.07
C MET A 35 3.90 5.72 -5.12
N LYS A 36 4.17 6.61 -6.08
CA LYS A 36 5.21 6.39 -7.09
C LYS A 36 6.59 6.17 -6.47
N LEU A 37 6.97 7.03 -5.52
CA LEU A 37 8.26 6.93 -4.84
C LEU A 37 8.32 5.69 -3.93
N ALA A 38 7.26 5.40 -3.18
CA ALA A 38 7.18 4.20 -2.35
C ALA A 38 7.36 2.93 -3.19
N MET A 39 6.67 2.83 -4.33
CA MET A 39 6.76 1.67 -5.21
C MET A 39 8.11 1.52 -5.92
N LYS A 40 8.88 2.61 -6.06
CA LYS A 40 10.29 2.56 -6.52
C LYS A 40 11.25 2.03 -5.45
N ALA A 41 10.91 2.19 -4.18
CA ALA A 41 11.73 1.71 -3.06
C ALA A 41 11.53 0.22 -2.73
N VAL A 42 10.53 -0.42 -3.32
CA VAL A 42 10.24 -1.84 -3.13
C VAL A 42 11.38 -2.73 -3.66
N ARG A 43 11.75 -3.74 -2.87
CA ARG A 43 12.96 -4.57 -3.09
C ARG A 43 12.69 -5.92 -3.76
N GLY A 44 11.48 -6.46 -3.65
CA GLY A 44 11.15 -7.81 -4.10
C GLY A 44 9.72 -7.93 -4.64
N PRO A 45 9.19 -9.16 -4.71
CA PRO A 45 7.76 -9.36 -4.89
C PRO A 45 7.01 -8.73 -3.73
N THR A 46 5.99 -7.94 -4.06
CA THR A 46 5.26 -7.16 -3.09
C THR A 46 3.79 -7.22 -3.39
N VAL A 47 2.99 -7.33 -2.34
CA VAL A 47 1.54 -7.22 -2.40
C VAL A 47 1.13 -5.92 -1.76
N VAL A 48 0.27 -5.17 -2.44
CA VAL A 48 -0.35 -3.95 -1.91
C VAL A 48 -1.77 -4.24 -1.48
N VAL A 49 -2.11 -3.87 -0.25
CA VAL A 49 -3.47 -3.87 0.30
C VAL A 49 -3.86 -2.42 0.49
N ASN A 50 -4.92 -1.97 -0.16
CA ASN A 50 -5.28 -0.55 -0.15
C ASN A 50 -6.68 -0.35 0.40
N ALA A 51 -6.78 0.44 1.48
CA ALA A 51 -8.05 0.85 2.03
C ALA A 51 -8.79 1.75 1.02
N THR A 52 -10.12 1.62 0.95
CA THR A 52 -10.96 2.52 0.16
C THR A 52 -10.63 3.98 0.46
N GLY A 53 -10.39 4.78 -0.58
CA GLY A 53 -9.96 6.17 -0.46
C GLY A 53 -9.45 6.71 -1.79
N CYS A 54 -8.87 7.92 -1.81
CA CYS A 54 -8.45 8.56 -3.07
C CYS A 54 -7.47 7.69 -3.86
N VAL A 55 -6.45 7.15 -3.18
CA VAL A 55 -5.44 6.33 -3.86
C VAL A 55 -6.06 5.07 -4.43
N GLU A 56 -7.01 4.44 -3.75
CA GLU A 56 -7.70 3.26 -4.26
C GLU A 56 -8.61 3.65 -5.45
N VAL A 57 -9.67 4.42 -5.20
CA VAL A 57 -10.73 4.73 -6.19
C VAL A 57 -10.16 5.29 -7.49
N ALA A 58 -9.16 6.17 -7.40
CA ALA A 58 -8.62 6.84 -8.56
C ALA A 58 -7.57 6.02 -9.33
N THR A 59 -7.05 4.93 -8.76
CA THR A 59 -5.98 4.13 -9.39
C THR A 59 -6.45 2.75 -9.84
N THR A 60 -7.62 2.30 -9.38
CA THR A 60 -8.21 0.98 -9.74
C THR A 60 -9.62 1.07 -10.32
N CYS A 61 -9.90 2.13 -11.09
CA CYS A 61 -11.17 2.26 -11.80
C CYS A 61 -11.32 1.14 -12.85
N TYR A 62 -12.30 0.25 -12.64
CA TYR A 62 -12.57 -0.88 -13.53
C TYR A 62 -12.70 -0.46 -15.00
N PRO A 63 -12.14 -1.22 -15.96
CA PRO A 63 -11.36 -2.47 -15.79
C PRO A 63 -9.84 -2.24 -15.60
N TYR A 64 -9.42 -1.03 -15.26
CA TYR A 64 -8.01 -0.63 -15.26
C TYR A 64 -7.40 -0.62 -13.86
N SER A 65 -6.08 -0.84 -13.79
CA SER A 65 -5.28 -0.69 -12.57
C SER A 65 -3.97 0.00 -12.90
N ALA A 66 -3.57 0.97 -12.06
CA ALA A 66 -2.26 1.61 -12.12
C ALA A 66 -1.19 0.85 -11.29
N TRP A 67 -1.51 -0.33 -10.76
CA TRP A 67 -0.58 -1.14 -9.96
C TRP A 67 -0.03 -2.30 -10.80
N ALA A 68 1.27 -2.30 -11.07
CA ALA A 68 1.99 -3.38 -11.73
C ALA A 68 2.54 -4.41 -10.73
N VAL A 69 1.87 -4.53 -9.59
CA VAL A 69 2.13 -5.50 -8.51
C VAL A 69 0.80 -6.14 -8.11
N PRO A 70 0.81 -7.35 -7.50
CA PRO A 70 -0.37 -7.87 -6.84
C PRO A 70 -1.02 -6.82 -5.93
N TYR A 71 -2.31 -6.59 -6.14
CA TYR A 71 -3.05 -5.53 -5.49
C TYR A 71 -4.39 -6.06 -4.98
N VAL A 72 -4.75 -5.67 -3.76
CA VAL A 72 -6.00 -6.04 -3.10
C VAL A 72 -6.70 -4.76 -2.67
N HIS A 73 -7.85 -4.50 -3.30
CA HIS A 73 -8.83 -3.56 -2.76
C HIS A 73 -9.54 -4.21 -1.58
N VAL A 74 -9.73 -3.44 -0.51
CA VAL A 74 -10.45 -3.87 0.69
C VAL A 74 -11.37 -2.77 1.20
N ALA A 75 -12.20 -3.10 2.19
CA ALA A 75 -13.04 -2.11 2.85
C ALA A 75 -12.19 -1.07 3.61
N PHE A 76 -12.81 0.08 3.90
CA PHE A 76 -12.11 1.25 4.40
C PHE A 76 -11.41 1.01 5.74
N GLU A 77 -12.02 0.20 6.59
CA GLU A 77 -11.63 -0.01 7.99
C GLU A 77 -10.59 -1.11 8.21
N ASN A 78 -10.26 -1.93 7.20
CA ASN A 78 -9.64 -3.23 7.46
C ASN A 78 -8.35 -3.58 6.67
N ALA A 79 -7.70 -2.60 6.01
CA ALA A 79 -6.46 -2.86 5.26
C ALA A 79 -5.35 -3.55 6.05
N ALA A 80 -5.10 -3.13 7.30
CA ALA A 80 -4.10 -3.79 8.13
C ALA A 80 -4.51 -5.22 8.55
N ALA A 81 -5.81 -5.47 8.74
CA ALA A 81 -6.32 -6.81 9.05
C ALA A 81 -6.24 -7.74 7.85
N VAL A 82 -6.51 -7.27 6.64
CA VAL A 82 -6.33 -8.06 5.41
C VAL A 82 -4.85 -8.32 5.15
N ALA A 83 -3.99 -7.31 5.33
CA ALA A 83 -2.54 -7.50 5.26
C ALA A 83 -2.05 -8.57 6.24
N SER A 84 -2.58 -8.58 7.48
CA SER A 84 -2.34 -9.63 8.47
C SER A 84 -2.63 -11.03 7.92
N GLY A 85 -3.81 -11.19 7.30
CA GLY A 85 -4.22 -12.47 6.72
C GLY A 85 -3.32 -12.92 5.57
N ILE A 86 -2.88 -11.99 4.71
CA ILE A 86 -1.97 -12.29 3.60
C ILE A 86 -0.61 -12.78 4.13
N ILE A 87 -0.07 -12.16 5.18
CA ILE A 87 1.21 -12.56 5.79
C ILE A 87 1.14 -13.98 6.32
N GLU A 88 0.08 -14.32 7.07
CA GLU A 88 -0.08 -15.67 7.60
C GLU A 88 -0.32 -16.70 6.49
N ALA A 89 -1.07 -16.33 5.45
CA ALA A 89 -1.26 -17.17 4.26
C ALA A 89 0.08 -17.46 3.56
N ASP A 90 0.89 -16.42 3.31
CA ASP A 90 2.21 -16.54 2.69
C ASP A 90 3.15 -17.41 3.53
N ARG A 91 3.13 -17.25 4.86
CA ARG A 91 3.91 -18.08 5.78
C ARG A 91 3.52 -19.56 5.69
N ILE A 92 2.23 -19.86 5.65
CA ILE A 92 1.72 -21.24 5.52
C ILE A 92 2.09 -21.83 4.16
N LEU A 93 1.92 -21.06 3.08
CA LEU A 93 2.25 -21.50 1.72
C LEU A 93 3.74 -21.70 1.53
N ASN A 94 4.58 -20.84 2.12
CA ASN A 94 6.03 -21.02 2.12
C ASN A 94 6.41 -22.33 2.82
N LYS A 95 5.90 -22.57 4.03
CA LYS A 95 6.18 -23.79 4.80
C LYS A 95 5.70 -25.07 4.10
N LYS A 96 4.55 -25.04 3.42
CA LYS A 96 3.95 -26.24 2.80
C LYS A 96 4.43 -26.49 1.36
N ARG A 97 4.77 -25.44 0.61
CA ARG A 97 4.98 -25.51 -0.85
C ARG A 97 6.25 -24.81 -1.32
N GLY A 98 7.08 -24.27 -0.43
CA GLY A 98 8.25 -23.49 -0.82
C GLY A 98 7.89 -22.18 -1.54
N TRP A 99 6.66 -21.69 -1.36
CA TRP A 99 6.17 -20.45 -1.98
C TRP A 99 7.05 -19.26 -1.59
N LYS A 100 7.28 -18.32 -2.52
CA LYS A 100 8.08 -17.13 -2.23
C LYS A 100 7.31 -16.18 -1.31
N LEU A 101 7.96 -15.68 -0.26
CA LEU A 101 7.39 -14.67 0.62
C LEU A 101 7.33 -13.32 -0.11
N TYR A 102 6.19 -12.64 0.01
CA TYR A 102 6.01 -11.28 -0.49
C TYR A 102 6.21 -10.27 0.64
N ASP A 103 6.77 -9.12 0.31
CA ASP A 103 6.64 -7.95 1.19
C ASP A 103 5.19 -7.49 1.14
N VAL A 104 4.58 -7.24 2.29
CA VAL A 104 3.18 -6.79 2.37
C VAL A 104 3.14 -5.32 2.76
N ILE A 105 2.49 -4.51 1.92
CA ILE A 105 2.30 -3.07 2.15
C ILE A 105 0.81 -2.79 2.28
N ALA A 106 0.39 -2.30 3.45
CA ALA A 106 -0.93 -1.74 3.65
C ALA A 106 -0.89 -0.23 3.42
N ILE A 107 -1.85 0.31 2.68
CA ILE A 107 -1.95 1.72 2.34
C ILE A 107 -3.30 2.24 2.79
N GLY A 108 -3.29 3.37 3.51
CA GLY A 108 -4.48 4.09 3.96
C GLY A 108 -4.26 5.59 3.89
N GLY A 109 -5.35 6.35 3.68
CA GLY A 109 -5.34 7.79 3.94
C GLY A 109 -5.38 8.06 5.44
N ASP A 110 -5.29 9.32 5.84
CA ASP A 110 -5.47 9.78 7.23
C ASP A 110 -6.76 9.22 7.86
N GLY A 111 -7.93 9.40 7.25
CA GLY A 111 -9.19 8.81 7.76
C GLY A 111 -9.20 7.27 7.85
N GLY A 112 -8.48 6.58 6.96
CA GLY A 112 -8.31 5.12 7.03
C GLY A 112 -7.26 4.66 8.04
N THR A 113 -6.52 5.58 8.63
CA THR A 113 -5.40 5.31 9.55
C THR A 113 -5.71 5.78 10.96
N PHE A 114 -6.09 7.05 11.12
CA PHE A 114 -6.30 7.71 12.40
C PHE A 114 -7.72 7.52 12.93
N ASP A 115 -8.69 7.32 12.04
CA ASP A 115 -10.10 7.14 12.41
C ASP A 115 -10.52 5.66 12.27
N ILE A 116 -11.23 5.32 11.19
CA ILE A 116 -11.99 4.07 11.10
C ILE A 116 -11.08 2.83 11.06
N GLY A 117 -9.89 2.95 10.49
CA GLY A 117 -8.93 1.83 10.37
C GLY A 117 -7.93 1.70 11.52
N LEU A 118 -7.96 2.60 12.51
CA LEU A 118 -7.01 2.59 13.62
C LEU A 118 -7.04 1.25 14.39
N GLN A 119 -8.23 0.69 14.60
CA GLN A 119 -8.38 -0.59 15.30
C GLN A 119 -7.69 -1.73 14.55
N ALA A 120 -7.84 -1.79 13.22
CA ALA A 120 -7.20 -2.83 12.41
C ALA A 120 -5.67 -2.67 12.41
N LEU A 121 -5.19 -1.43 12.31
CA LEU A 121 -3.76 -1.12 12.39
C LEU A 121 -3.19 -1.51 13.75
N SER A 122 -3.80 -1.04 14.84
CA SER A 122 -3.39 -1.37 16.21
C SER A 122 -3.33 -2.88 16.42
N GLY A 123 -4.34 -3.63 15.95
CA GLY A 123 -4.35 -5.08 16.07
C GLY A 123 -3.24 -5.77 15.28
N ALA A 124 -2.91 -5.29 14.07
CA ALA A 124 -1.81 -5.85 13.28
C ALA A 124 -0.44 -5.60 13.92
N LEU A 125 -0.24 -4.42 14.52
CA LEU A 125 0.99 -4.07 15.25
C LEU A 125 1.13 -4.88 16.54
N GLU A 126 0.04 -5.03 17.31
CA GLU A 126 0.03 -5.85 18.53
C GLU A 126 0.42 -7.31 18.26
N ARG A 127 0.00 -7.86 17.12
CA ARG A 127 0.40 -9.22 16.69
C ARG A 127 1.82 -9.32 16.14
N GLY A 128 2.56 -8.21 16.05
CA GLY A 128 3.94 -8.19 15.55
C GLY A 128 4.07 -8.63 14.09
N HIS A 129 3.06 -8.39 13.26
CA HIS A 129 3.12 -8.79 11.87
C HIS A 129 4.16 -7.97 11.08
N ASN A 130 4.87 -8.66 10.18
CA ASN A 130 5.89 -8.04 9.36
C ASN A 130 5.28 -7.38 8.11
N LEU A 131 4.70 -6.20 8.28
CA LEU A 131 4.20 -5.35 7.18
C LEU A 131 4.83 -3.96 7.22
N LEU A 132 4.76 -3.29 6.08
CA LEU A 132 4.84 -1.83 6.03
C LEU A 132 3.41 -1.28 5.98
N TYR A 133 3.06 -0.36 6.88
CA TYR A 133 1.84 0.42 6.78
C TYR A 133 2.19 1.86 6.35
N ILE A 134 1.55 2.36 5.30
CA ILE A 134 1.75 3.72 4.78
C ILE A 134 0.46 4.50 4.99
N CYS A 135 0.53 5.53 5.83
CA CYS A 135 -0.45 6.60 5.88
C CYS A 135 -0.06 7.67 4.86
N TYR A 136 -0.88 7.88 3.82
CA TYR A 136 -0.77 9.08 2.99
C TYR A 136 -1.66 10.17 3.60
N ASP A 137 -1.08 10.96 4.48
CA ASP A 137 -1.81 12.02 5.17
C ASP A 137 -2.06 13.19 4.22
N ASN A 138 -3.33 13.43 3.89
CA ASN A 138 -3.75 14.63 3.16
C ASN A 138 -4.77 15.45 3.97
N GLU A 139 -4.85 15.21 5.28
CA GLU A 139 -5.57 16.00 6.29
C GLU A 139 -7.09 16.13 6.08
N ALA A 140 -7.70 15.26 5.26
CA ALA A 140 -9.14 15.19 5.10
C ALA A 140 -9.57 13.88 4.42
N TYR A 141 -10.85 13.54 4.53
CA TYR A 141 -11.48 12.55 3.66
C TYR A 141 -11.67 13.11 2.24
N MET A 142 -10.59 13.17 1.48
CA MET A 142 -10.56 13.80 0.15
C MET A 142 -11.53 13.15 -0.85
N ASN A 143 -11.61 11.81 -0.87
CA ASN A 143 -12.37 11.07 -1.88
C ASN A 143 -13.88 11.33 -1.79
N THR A 144 -14.39 11.48 -0.58
CA THR A 144 -15.82 11.67 -0.31
C THR A 144 -16.25 13.12 -0.47
N GLY A 145 -15.33 14.05 -0.74
CA GLY A 145 -15.62 15.47 -0.88
C GLY A 145 -15.02 16.37 0.21
N ILE A 146 -13.81 16.05 0.68
CA ILE A 146 -13.02 16.87 1.62
C ILE A 146 -13.74 17.08 2.96
N GLN A 147 -14.24 15.98 3.54
CA GLN A 147 -14.77 16.01 4.90
C GLN A 147 -13.63 16.03 5.92
N ARG A 148 -13.89 16.61 7.08
CA ARG A 148 -12.94 16.60 8.20
C ARG A 148 -12.66 15.17 8.67
N SER A 149 -11.37 14.86 8.83
CA SER A 149 -10.83 13.74 9.60
C SER A 149 -10.31 14.17 10.97
#